data_AF-A0A2W2EUS2-F1
#
_entry.id   AF-A0A2W2EUS2-F1
#
_cell.length_a   1.000
_cell.length_b   1.000
_cell.length_c   1.000
_cell.angle_alpha   90.00
_cell.angle_beta   90.00
_cell.angle_gamma   90.00
#
_symmetry.space_group_name_H-M   'P 1'
#
loop_
_entity.id
_entity.type
_entity.pdbx_description
1 polymer ?
#
loop_
_entity_poly.entity_id
_entity_poly.type
_entity_poly.pdbx_seq_one_letter_code
_entity_poly.pdbx_strand_id
1 'polypeptide(L)'
;MRLIETLVGLRKQLGLTQSDVAERMRRSQPAVSDFERVGGDPRMSTIRRYALAIGAEVFHVVKAPGAVSSTASTSAPMVIQGVASAPTRGAGAVELTRSVL
;
A
#
# COMPACT_ATOMS: atom_id res chain seq x y z
N MET A 1 -16.51 -5.38 17.25
CA MET A 1 -15.14 -5.88 16.96
C MET A 1 -14.18 -4.77 17.36
N ARG A 2 -13.25 -5.05 18.28
CA ARG A 2 -12.41 -4.02 18.93
C ARG A 2 -11.68 -3.08 17.96
N LEU A 3 -11.30 -3.56 16.77
CA LEU A 3 -10.59 -2.74 15.77
C LEU A 3 -11.48 -1.65 15.16
N ILE A 4 -12.71 -1.99 14.73
CA ILE A 4 -13.64 -1.01 14.14
C ILE A 4 -14.00 0.03 15.18
N GLU A 5 -14.29 -0.39 16.42
CA GLU A 5 -14.58 0.51 17.54
C GLU A 5 -13.41 1.48 17.80
N THR A 6 -12.17 0.99 17.71
CA THR A 6 -10.96 1.83 17.85
C THR A 6 -10.86 2.87 16.73
N LEU A 7 -11.11 2.47 15.47
CA LEU A 7 -11.11 3.38 14.33
C LEU A 7 -12.21 4.44 14.44
N VAL A 8 -13.43 4.05 14.86
CA VAL A 8 -14.54 4.99 15.10
C VAL A 8 -14.23 5.94 16.25
N GLY A 9 -13.58 5.44 17.30
CA GLY A 9 -13.11 6.26 18.42
C GLY A 9 -12.12 7.33 17.97
N LEU A 10 -11.10 6.96 17.19
CA LEU A 10 -10.13 7.89 16.62
C LEU A 10 -10.79 8.91 15.68
N ARG A 11 -11.70 8.49 14.80
CA ARG A 11 -12.48 9.40 13.96
C ARG A 11 -13.15 10.49 14.81
N LYS A 12 -13.84 10.09 15.89
CA LYS A 12 -14.55 11.01 16.79
C LYS A 12 -13.59 11.94 17.51
N GLN A 13 -12.45 11.45 17.99
CA GLN A 13 -11.42 12.27 18.65
C GLN A 13 -10.84 13.33 17.72
N LEU A 14 -10.73 13.02 16.42
CA LEU A 14 -10.29 13.96 15.38
C LEU A 14 -11.39 14.92 14.91
N GLY A 15 -12.60 14.83 15.47
CA GLY A 15 -13.73 15.70 15.11
C GLY A 15 -14.30 15.43 13.71
N LEU A 16 -13.95 14.31 13.06
CA LEU A 16 -14.41 13.99 11.71
C LEU A 16 -15.83 13.41 11.75
N THR A 17 -16.70 13.88 10.87
CA THR A 17 -18.02 13.29 10.65
C THR A 17 -17.93 12.02 9.80
N GLN A 18 -19.01 11.22 9.78
CA GLN A 18 -19.07 10.08 8.85
C GLN A 18 -19.07 10.53 7.38
N SER A 19 -19.61 11.71 7.08
CA SER A 19 -19.60 12.30 5.74
C SER A 19 -18.18 12.69 5.31
N ASP A 20 -17.38 13.27 6.21
CA ASP A 20 -15.98 13.63 5.93
C ASP A 20 -15.15 12.39 5.56
N VAL A 21 -15.36 11.31 6.31
CA VAL A 21 -14.69 10.03 6.03
C VAL A 21 -15.20 9.43 4.72
N ALA A 22 -16.50 9.51 4.45
CA ALA A 22 -17.10 9.02 3.20
C ALA A 22 -16.50 9.75 1.99
N GLU A 23 -16.39 11.07 2.05
CA GLU A 23 -15.77 11.90 1.02
C GLU A 23 -14.32 11.48 0.78
N ARG A 24 -13.51 11.38 1.84
CA ARG A 24 -12.11 10.94 1.75
C ARG A 24 -11.95 9.52 1.21
N MET A 25 -12.90 8.63 1.52
CA MET A 25 -12.94 7.25 1.00
C MET A 25 -13.53 7.15 -0.42
N ARG A 26 -14.08 8.23 -0.98
CA ARG A 26 -14.91 8.22 -2.20
C ARG A 26 -16.05 7.20 -2.11
N ARG A 27 -16.79 7.25 -1.01
CA ARG A 27 -17.94 6.40 -0.70
C ARG A 27 -19.12 7.26 -0.25
N SER A 28 -20.29 6.63 -0.16
CA SER A 28 -21.47 7.28 0.41
C SER A 28 -21.42 7.25 1.94
N GLN A 29 -22.04 8.24 2.59
CA GLN A 29 -22.16 8.26 4.05
C GLN A 29 -22.88 7.00 4.60
N PRO A 30 -23.95 6.47 3.97
CA PRO A 30 -24.55 5.21 4.40
C PRO A 30 -23.57 4.03 4.40
N ALA A 31 -22.66 3.96 3.42
CA ALA A 31 -21.63 2.91 3.39
C ALA A 31 -20.64 3.03 4.56
N VAL A 32 -20.35 4.26 5.03
CA VAL A 32 -19.56 4.49 6.25
C VAL A 32 -20.37 4.14 7.49
N SER A 33 -21.65 4.51 7.56
CA SER A 33 -22.53 4.14 8.66
C SER A 33 -22.64 2.61 8.82
N ASP A 34 -22.82 1.89 7.72
CA ASP A 34 -22.85 0.43 7.69
C ASP A 34 -21.53 -0.20 8.14
N PHE A 35 -20.40 0.42 7.77
CA PHE A 35 -19.07 0.01 8.24
C PHE A 35 -18.91 0.21 9.76
N GLU A 36 -19.41 1.31 10.31
CA GLU A 36 -19.32 1.63 11.74
C GLU A 36 -20.31 0.82 12.60
N ARG A 37 -21.27 0.14 11.97
CA ARG A 37 -22.27 -0.67 12.67
C ARG A 37 -21.63 -1.86 13.39
N VAL A 38 -22.06 -2.07 14.64
CA VAL A 38 -21.66 -3.23 15.44
C VAL A 38 -22.11 -4.53 14.75
N GLY A 39 -21.21 -5.51 14.70
CA GLY A 39 -21.48 -6.84 14.14
C GLY A 39 -21.30 -6.96 12.62
N GLY A 40 -20.76 -5.94 11.95
CA GLY A 40 -20.32 -6.07 10.56
C GLY A 40 -19.02 -6.90 10.42
N ASP A 41 -18.83 -7.49 9.24
CA ASP A 41 -17.58 -8.16 8.83
C ASP A 41 -16.96 -7.46 7.60
N PRO A 42 -16.36 -6.27 7.77
CA PRO A 42 -15.76 -5.55 6.66
C PRO A 42 -14.47 -6.23 6.20
N ARG A 43 -14.29 -6.32 4.87
CA ARG A 43 -13.02 -6.75 4.28
C ARG A 43 -11.85 -5.91 4.79
N MET A 44 -10.67 -6.51 4.92
CA MET A 44 -9.44 -5.80 5.32
C MET A 44 -9.11 -4.59 4.44
N SER A 45 -9.45 -4.63 3.15
CA SER A 45 -9.26 -3.48 2.24
C SER A 45 -10.14 -2.29 2.61
N THR A 46 -11.32 -2.50 3.17
CA THR A 46 -12.21 -1.44 3.66
C THR A 46 -11.70 -0.86 4.97
N ILE A 47 -11.23 -1.71 5.89
CA ILE A 47 -10.60 -1.26 7.15
C ILE A 47 -9.41 -0.34 6.86
N ARG A 48 -8.51 -0.76 5.94
CA ARG A 48 -7.35 0.06 5.55
C ARG A 48 -7.75 1.39 4.92
N ARG A 49 -8.74 1.41 4.02
CA ARG A 49 -9.23 2.67 3.43
C ARG A 49 -9.81 3.62 4.48
N TYR A 50 -10.56 3.09 5.46
CA TYR A 50 -11.09 3.90 6.55
C TYR A 50 -9.95 4.49 7.39
N ALA A 51 -8.97 3.68 7.77
CA ALA A 51 -7.80 4.13 8.51
C ALA A 51 -7.06 5.27 7.77
N LEU A 52 -6.78 5.08 6.48
CA LEU A 52 -6.16 6.12 5.65
C LEU A 52 -7.00 7.41 5.60
N ALA A 53 -8.32 7.29 5.48
CA ALA A 53 -9.22 8.45 5.44
C ALA A 53 -9.21 9.28 6.75
N ILE A 54 -8.95 8.65 7.89
CA ILE A 54 -8.81 9.34 9.18
C ILE A 54 -7.34 9.69 9.52
N GLY A 55 -6.38 9.40 8.64
CA GLY A 55 -4.96 9.62 8.90
C GLY A 55 -4.33 8.64 9.89
N ALA A 56 -4.87 7.42 9.98
CA ALA A 56 -4.38 6.35 10.83
C ALA A 56 -3.79 5.19 10.01
N GLU A 57 -2.99 4.35 10.68
CA GLU A 57 -2.40 3.14 10.12
C GLU A 57 -2.93 1.90 10.83
N VAL A 58 -3.14 0.81 10.08
CA VAL A 58 -3.56 -0.49 10.62
C VAL A 58 -2.58 -1.57 10.19
N PHE A 59 -1.93 -2.18 11.17
CA PHE A 59 -1.02 -3.29 10.98
C PHE A 59 -1.68 -4.61 11.36
N HIS A 60 -1.41 -5.65 10.57
CA HIS A 60 -1.81 -7.03 10.86
C HIS A 60 -0.59 -7.91 10.62
N VAL A 61 -0.30 -8.79 11.57
CA VAL A 61 0.87 -9.66 11.54
C VAL A 61 0.39 -11.10 11.43
N VAL A 62 0.82 -11.79 10.39
CA VAL A 62 0.61 -13.24 10.24
C VAL A 62 1.87 -13.94 10.74
N LYS A 63 1.70 -14.86 11.68
CA LYS A 63 2.79 -15.70 12.19
C LYS A 63 2.45 -17.15 11.91
N ALA A 64 3.41 -17.91 11.40
CA ALA A 64 3.30 -19.36 11.43
C ALA A 64 3.30 -19.81 12.91
N PRO A 65 2.44 -20.76 13.29
CA PRO A 65 2.56 -21.35 14.61
C PRO A 65 3.93 -22.04 14.72
N GLY A 66 4.76 -21.60 15.68
CA GLY A 66 5.97 -22.32 16.09
C GLY A 66 7.29 -22.00 15.36
N ALA A 67 7.49 -20.82 14.77
CA ALA A 67 8.86 -20.37 14.51
C ALA A 67 9.48 -19.91 15.84
N VAL A 68 10.18 -20.82 16.52
CA VAL A 68 11.13 -20.45 17.56
C VAL A 68 12.02 -19.34 17.00
N SER A 69 11.97 -18.17 17.64
CA SER A 69 12.86 -17.06 17.27
C SER A 69 14.27 -17.47 17.64
N SER A 70 15.00 -18.06 16.69
CA SER A 70 16.44 -18.10 16.77
C SER A 70 16.91 -16.66 16.62
N THR A 71 17.27 -16.07 17.75
CA THR A 71 17.98 -14.81 17.85
C THR A 71 19.31 -14.90 17.08
N ALA A 72 19.71 -13.75 16.52
CA ALA A 72 20.92 -13.48 15.73
C ALA A 72 20.88 -13.88 14.25
N SER A 73 20.51 -12.91 13.41
CA SER A 73 21.10 -12.75 12.09
C SER A 73 21.39 -11.27 11.90
N THR A 74 22.61 -10.89 12.30
CA THR A 74 23.22 -9.60 11.98
C THR A 74 23.14 -9.40 10.47
N SER A 75 22.58 -8.26 10.07
CA SER A 75 22.58 -7.75 8.71
C SER A 75 24.02 -7.67 8.19
N ALA A 76 24.36 -8.48 7.19
CA ALA A 76 25.48 -8.18 6.30
C ALA A 76 24.95 -7.32 5.15
N PRO A 77 25.61 -6.21 4.77
CA PRO A 77 25.18 -5.42 3.65
C PRO A 77 25.30 -6.25 2.36
N MET A 78 24.18 -6.46 1.68
CA MET A 78 24.16 -7.03 0.33
C MET A 78 24.68 -5.97 -0.64
N VAL A 79 25.93 -6.14 -1.08
CA VAL A 79 26.52 -5.35 -2.17
C VAL A 79 25.95 -5.87 -3.49
N ILE A 80 25.08 -5.10 -4.14
CA ILE A 80 24.68 -5.35 -5.53
C ILE A 80 25.86 -4.90 -6.41
N GLN A 81 26.71 -5.83 -6.82
CA GLN A 81 27.76 -5.56 -7.79
C GLN A 81 27.13 -5.47 -9.18
N GLY A 82 27.16 -4.28 -9.78
CA GLY A 82 26.53 -3.97 -11.06
C GLY A 82 26.96 -4.95 -12.15
N VAL A 83 25.98 -5.54 -12.84
CA VAL A 83 26.23 -6.27 -14.07
C VAL A 83 26.61 -5.29 -15.16
N ALA A 84 27.83 -5.44 -15.67
CA ALA A 84 28.41 -4.65 -16.72
C ALA A 84 27.56 -4.70 -18.01
N SER A 85 27.36 -3.54 -18.62
CA SER A 85 26.82 -3.41 -19.97
C SER A 85 27.67 -4.17 -20.98
N ALA A 86 27.03 -5.00 -21.81
CA ALA A 86 27.64 -5.68 -22.95
C ALA A 86 27.13 -5.08 -24.28
N PRO A 87 27.89 -5.21 -25.38
CA PRO A 87 28.00 -4.19 -26.41
C PRO A 87 27.00 -4.30 -27.56
N THR A 88 26.79 -3.14 -28.19
CA THR A 88 26.14 -2.83 -29.46
C THR A 88 26.32 -3.87 -30.57
N ARG A 89 25.23 -4.24 -31.25
CA ARG A 89 25.27 -4.75 -32.63
C ARG A 89 23.99 -4.43 -33.39
N GLY A 90 24.15 -3.76 -34.53
CA GLY A 90 23.24 -3.91 -35.68
C GLY A 90 22.34 -2.73 -36.01
N ALA A 91 22.89 -1.53 -36.23
CA ALA A 91 22.20 -0.53 -37.05
C ALA A 91 22.46 -0.83 -38.53
N GLY A 92 21.55 -1.57 -39.15
CA GLY A 92 21.39 -1.56 -40.60
C GLY A 92 20.51 -0.36 -40.98
N ALA A 93 21.07 0.58 -41.72
CA ALA A 93 20.31 1.50 -42.57
C ALA A 93 21.24 1.98 -43.69
N VAL A 94 20.91 1.56 -44.91
CA VAL A 94 21.47 2.04 -46.16
C VAL A 94 20.68 3.29 -46.55
N GLU A 95 21.35 4.40 -46.86
CA GLU A 95 20.81 5.33 -47.86
C GLU A 95 21.90 6.15 -48.55
N LEU A 96 21.90 6.05 -49.88
CA LEU A 96 22.69 6.84 -50.81
C LEU A 96 22.12 8.26 -50.90
N THR A 97 22.97 9.28 -51.01
CA THR A 97 22.68 10.43 -51.90
C THR A 97 23.95 11.20 -52.30
N ARG A 98 24.25 11.08 -53.60
CA ARG A 98 24.91 11.98 -54.57
C ARG A 98 25.83 13.12 -54.09
N SER A 99 27.04 13.14 -54.67
CA SER A 99 27.77 14.38 -54.99
C SER A 99 27.87 14.54 -56.50
N VAL A 100 27.57 15.77 -56.94
CA VAL A 100 27.71 16.28 -58.30
C VAL A 100 29.15 16.76 -58.49
N LEU A 101 29.78 16.36 -59.59
CA LEU A 101 30.54 17.21 -60.50
C LEU A 101 30.41 16.60 -61.90
#